data_AF-A0A382H9T9-F1
#
_entry.id   AF-A0A382H9T9-F1
#
_cell.length_a   1.000
_cell.length_b   1.000
_cell.length_c   1.000
_cell.angle_alpha   90.00
_cell.angle_beta   90.00
_cell.angle_gamma   90.00
#
_symmetry.space_group_name_H-M   'P 1'
#
loop_
_entity.id
_entity.type
_entity.pdbx_description
1 polymer ?
#
loop_
_entity_poly.entity_id
_entity_poly.type
_entity_poly.pdbx_seq_one_letter_code
_entity_poly.pdbx_strand_id
1 'polypeptide(L)'
;MGNFFPTEPPRDRYCVACKKGSDTDEYMKDYPKNWQRYPGARETVLLCALCKKGPAYLTHPCEKCGVVYLLDHLPKYDFNGDHACPKCDAAYGETAKSKGIDLMPKALNP
;
A
#
# COMPACT_ATOMS: atom_id res chain seq x y z
N MET A 1 17.08 -24.92 -12.86
CA MET A 1 15.76 -24.51 -13.36
C MET A 1 14.89 -24.20 -12.15
N GLY A 2 14.27 -23.02 -12.14
CA GLY A 2 13.29 -22.61 -11.12
C GLY A 2 13.69 -21.39 -10.30
N ASN A 3 13.64 -20.20 -10.91
CA ASN A 3 13.42 -18.96 -10.15
C ASN A 3 12.13 -18.34 -10.69
N PHE A 4 11.00 -18.77 -10.13
CA PHE A 4 9.71 -18.14 -10.36
C PHE A 4 9.69 -16.88 -9.49
N PHE A 5 10.14 -15.76 -10.06
CA PHE A 5 9.90 -14.45 -9.47
C PHE A 5 8.38 -14.17 -9.53
N PRO A 6 7.74 -13.67 -8.47
CA PRO A 6 6.37 -13.16 -8.60
C PRO A 6 6.34 -12.07 -9.68
N THR A 7 5.34 -12.16 -10.55
CA THR A 7 5.19 -11.41 -11.81
C THR A 7 4.76 -9.94 -11.64
N GLU A 8 4.89 -9.33 -10.46
CA GLU A 8 4.70 -7.88 -10.31
C GLU A 8 5.63 -7.20 -9.27
N PRO A 9 6.64 -6.46 -9.76
CA PRO A 9 7.21 -5.24 -9.15
C PRO A 9 6.98 -4.02 -10.10
N PRO A 10 7.30 -2.74 -9.83
CA PRO A 10 7.59 -1.99 -8.62
C PRO A 10 6.43 -1.02 -8.27
N ARG A 11 6.09 -0.85 -6.99
CA ARG A 11 5.09 0.16 -6.59
C ARG A 11 5.56 0.82 -5.30
N ASP A 12 5.43 2.14 -5.21
CA ASP A 12 5.71 2.88 -3.99
C ASP A 12 4.87 2.29 -2.86
N ARG A 13 5.52 1.97 -1.76
CA ARG A 13 4.88 1.44 -0.56
C ARG A 13 4.93 2.45 0.54
N TYR A 14 3.93 2.43 1.42
CA TYR A 14 3.93 3.28 2.59
C TYR A 14 3.69 2.44 3.84
N CYS A 15 4.58 2.61 4.82
CA CYS A 15 4.43 1.97 6.12
C CYS A 15 3.68 2.87 7.08
N VAL A 16 2.52 2.42 7.55
CA VAL A 16 1.69 3.16 8.52
C VAL A 16 2.32 3.20 9.92
N ALA A 17 3.23 2.28 10.25
CA ALA A 17 3.90 2.25 11.55
C ALA A 17 5.01 3.29 11.66
N CYS A 18 5.89 3.39 10.67
CA CYS A 18 6.99 4.38 10.66
C CYS A 18 6.69 5.64 9.85
N LYS A 19 5.54 5.69 9.18
CA LYS A 19 5.05 6.82 8.36
C LYS A 19 6.00 7.23 7.24
N LYS A 20 6.65 6.26 6.60
CA LYS A 20 7.59 6.48 5.51
C LYS A 20 7.18 5.72 4.25
N GLY A 21 7.39 6.37 3.11
CA GLY A 21 7.38 5.71 1.81
C GLY A 21 8.67 4.92 1.60
N SER A 22 8.58 3.79 0.91
CA SER A 22 9.72 3.00 0.44
C SER A 22 9.44 2.53 -0.98
N ASP A 23 10.41 2.66 -1.86
CA ASP A 23 10.33 2.15 -3.22
C ASP A 23 10.72 0.66 -3.27
N THR A 24 10.75 0.11 -4.49
CA THR A 24 11.10 -1.28 -4.73
C THR A 24 12.60 -1.53 -4.54
N ASP A 25 13.45 -0.56 -4.85
CA ASP A 25 14.91 -0.69 -4.76
C ASP A 25 15.36 -0.79 -3.30
N GLU A 26 14.78 0.04 -2.43
CA GLU A 26 14.98 -0.02 -0.98
C GLU A 26 14.59 -1.38 -0.42
N TYR A 27 13.48 -1.94 -0.90
CA TYR A 27 13.05 -3.25 -0.48
C TYR A 27 14.00 -4.37 -0.94
N MET A 28 14.49 -4.29 -2.18
CA MET A 28 15.44 -5.25 -2.74
C MET A 28 16.80 -5.23 -2.02
N LYS A 29 17.23 -4.07 -1.49
CA LYS A 29 18.47 -3.99 -0.69
C LYS A 29 18.40 -4.84 0.57
N ASP A 30 17.28 -4.78 1.28
CA ASP A 30 17.13 -5.50 2.54
C ASP A 30 16.64 -6.94 2.38
N TYR A 31 15.92 -7.22 1.30
CA TYR A 31 15.32 -8.52 1.04
C TYR A 31 15.64 -9.03 -0.39
N PRO A 32 16.93 -9.25 -0.71
CA PRO A 32 17.40 -9.46 -2.08
C PRO A 32 16.93 -10.77 -2.73
N LYS A 33 16.47 -11.75 -1.93
CA LYS A 33 16.08 -13.08 -2.41
C LYS A 33 14.57 -13.30 -2.39
N ASN A 34 13.84 -12.58 -1.56
CA ASN A 34 12.40 -12.81 -1.36
C ASN A 34 11.72 -11.65 -0.66
N TRP A 35 10.59 -11.22 -1.22
CA TRP A 35 9.70 -10.25 -0.60
C TRP A 35 9.12 -10.81 0.71
N GLN A 36 9.31 -10.10 1.82
CA GLN A 36 8.73 -10.50 3.12
C GLN A 36 7.28 -10.04 3.23
N ARG A 37 6.30 -10.97 3.24
CA ARG A 37 4.90 -10.64 3.51
C ARG A 37 4.73 -10.20 4.98
N TYR A 38 3.86 -9.23 5.23
CA TYR A 38 3.48 -8.90 6.60
C TYR A 38 2.61 -10.01 7.20
N PRO A 39 2.93 -10.55 8.40
CA PRO A 39 2.13 -11.61 9.01
C PRO A 39 0.67 -11.20 9.26
N GLY A 40 -0.28 -12.05 8.87
CA GLY A 40 -1.71 -11.82 9.09
C GLY A 40 -2.37 -10.81 8.15
N ALA A 41 -1.66 -10.27 7.16
CA ALA A 41 -2.21 -9.35 6.17
C ALA A 41 -2.42 -10.01 4.79
N ARG A 42 -3.08 -9.29 3.88
CA ARG A 42 -3.22 -9.68 2.47
C ARG A 42 -1.85 -9.87 1.80
N GLU A 43 -1.81 -10.66 0.73
CA GLU A 43 -0.58 -11.03 0.02
C GLU A 43 0.22 -9.85 -0.56
N THR A 44 -0.47 -8.76 -0.87
CA THR A 44 0.10 -7.51 -1.36
C THR A 44 0.75 -6.65 -0.27
N VAL A 45 0.46 -6.92 1.00
CA VAL A 45 0.98 -6.17 2.16
C VAL A 45 2.27 -6.79 2.65
N LEU A 46 3.33 -6.00 2.62
CA LEU A 46 4.69 -6.46 2.91
C LEU A 46 5.20 -5.94 4.26
N LEU A 47 6.22 -6.59 4.81
CA LEU A 47 6.94 -6.11 5.98
C LEU A 47 7.80 -4.90 5.58
N CYS A 48 7.62 -3.76 6.25
CA CYS A 48 8.33 -2.54 5.91
C CYS A 48 9.85 -2.74 5.80
N ALA A 49 10.43 -2.34 4.66
CA ALA A 49 11.87 -2.36 4.46
C ALA A 49 12.59 -1.43 5.45
N LEU A 50 12.11 -0.20 5.61
CA LEU A 50 12.74 0.79 6.47
C LEU A 50 12.77 0.44 7.97
N CYS A 51 11.63 0.06 8.55
CA CYS A 51 11.52 -0.11 10.00
C CYS A 51 11.51 -1.57 10.47
N LYS A 52 11.38 -2.54 9.55
CA LYS A 52 11.36 -3.99 9.82
C LYS A 52 10.27 -4.45 10.80
N LYS A 53 9.27 -3.61 11.08
CA LYS A 53 8.27 -3.86 12.13
C LYS A 53 6.83 -3.76 11.67
N GLY A 54 6.53 -2.80 10.79
CA GLY A 54 5.15 -2.48 10.41
C GLY A 54 4.74 -3.00 9.03
N PRO A 55 3.44 -3.01 8.74
CA PRO A 55 2.94 -3.31 7.40
C PRO A 55 3.25 -2.15 6.46
N ALA A 56 3.65 -2.47 5.24
CA ALA A 56 3.90 -1.56 4.13
C ALA A 56 2.89 -1.86 3.02
N TYR A 57 1.93 -0.95 2.87
CA TYR A 57 0.85 -1.04 1.90
C TYR A 57 1.29 -0.49 0.56
N LEU A 58 0.77 -1.06 -0.52
CA LEU A 58 0.90 -0.48 -1.86
C LEU A 58 0.22 0.89 -1.89
N THR A 59 0.86 1.86 -2.51
CA THR A 59 0.23 3.15 -2.81
C THR A 59 -0.33 3.13 -4.23
N HIS A 60 -1.39 3.90 -4.47
CA HIS A 60 -1.99 4.04 -5.79
C HIS A 60 -2.41 5.50 -6.03
N PRO A 61 -1.94 6.14 -7.10
CA PRO A 61 -2.42 7.45 -7.50
C PRO A 61 -3.81 7.34 -8.14
N CYS A 62 -4.76 8.16 -7.70
CA CYS A 62 -6.07 8.24 -8.34
C CYS A 62 -6.00 9.10 -9.60
N GLU A 63 -6.27 8.51 -10.77
CA GLU A 63 -6.26 9.24 -12.05
C GLU A 63 -7.29 10.38 -12.13
N LYS A 64 -8.40 10.28 -11.38
CA LYS A 64 -9.49 11.26 -11.41
C LYS A 64 -9.21 12.52 -10.59
N CYS A 65 -8.53 12.39 -9.44
CA CYS A 65 -8.37 13.50 -8.49
C CYS A 65 -6.94 13.71 -7.99
N GLY A 66 -5.97 12.92 -8.47
CA GLY A 66 -4.55 13.02 -8.17
C GLY A 66 -4.12 12.58 -6.77
N VAL A 67 -5.06 12.21 -5.89
CA VAL A 67 -4.70 11.76 -4.53
C VAL A 67 -4.02 10.40 -4.57
N VAL A 68 -2.98 10.22 -3.78
CA VAL A 68 -2.32 8.93 -3.56
C VAL A 68 -2.93 8.27 -2.33
N TYR A 69 -3.40 7.04 -2.47
CA TYR A 69 -4.05 6.30 -1.38
C TYR A 69 -3.47 4.90 -1.19
N LEU A 70 -3.69 4.34 0.00
CA LEU A 70 -3.20 3.01 0.38
C LEU A 70 -4.17 1.92 -0.09
N LEU A 71 -3.67 0.96 -0.85
CA LEU A 71 -4.39 -0.26 -1.21
C LEU A 71 -4.37 -1.27 -0.06
N ASP A 72 -5.38 -2.13 -0.01
CA ASP A 72 -5.52 -3.28 0.89
C ASP A 72 -5.51 -3.00 2.41
N HIS A 73 -5.29 -1.76 2.84
CA HIS A 73 -5.44 -1.38 4.24
C HIS A 73 -6.92 -1.43 4.68
N LEU A 74 -7.81 -1.02 3.79
CA LEU A 74 -9.25 -1.27 3.86
C LEU A 74 -9.74 -1.50 2.42
N PRO A 75 -9.77 -2.74 1.91
CA PRO A 75 -10.09 -2.99 0.50
C PRO A 75 -11.51 -2.54 0.13
N LYS A 76 -11.63 -1.74 -0.92
CA LYS A 76 -12.89 -1.44 -1.61
C LYS A 76 -12.63 -1.32 -3.11
N TYR A 77 -13.56 -1.82 -3.90
CA TYR A 77 -13.53 -1.73 -5.36
C TYR A 77 -14.76 -0.94 -5.85
N ASP A 78 -14.62 -0.25 -6.97
CA ASP A 78 -15.72 0.45 -7.62
C ASP A 78 -16.55 -0.51 -8.50
N PHE A 79 -17.54 0.02 -9.23
CA PHE A 79 -18.44 -0.79 -10.05
C PHE A 79 -17.75 -1.47 -11.25
N ASN A 80 -16.57 -0.99 -11.67
CA ASN A 80 -15.77 -1.61 -12.72
C ASN A 80 -14.83 -2.70 -12.18
N GLY A 81 -14.75 -2.85 -10.85
CA GLY A 81 -13.78 -3.73 -10.20
C GLY A 81 -12.42 -3.08 -9.95
N ASP A 82 -12.27 -1.79 -10.22
CA ASP A 82 -11.04 -1.04 -9.94
C ASP A 82 -10.96 -0.64 -8.47
N HIS A 83 -9.76 -0.35 -7.96
CA HIS A 83 -9.60 0.10 -6.58
C HIS A 83 -10.35 1.43 -6.34
N ALA A 84 -11.28 1.44 -5.39
CA ALA A 84 -12.03 2.64 -5.07
C ALA A 84 -11.12 3.69 -4.43
N CYS A 85 -11.18 4.93 -4.92
CA CYS A 85 -10.47 6.06 -4.33
C CYS A 85 -11.25 6.62 -3.14
N PRO A 86 -10.67 6.72 -1.93
CA PRO A 86 -11.33 7.24 -0.73
C PRO A 86 -11.67 8.73 -0.78
N LYS A 87 -11.09 9.50 -1.72
CA LYS A 87 -11.47 10.89 -1.98
C LYS A 87 -12.64 11.01 -2.95
N CYS A 88 -12.69 10.16 -3.98
CA CYS A 88 -13.79 10.15 -4.95
C CYS A 88 -15.06 9.52 -4.37
N ASP A 89 -14.92 8.53 -3.49
CA ASP A 89 -16.01 7.93 -2.72
C ASP A 89 -15.93 8.42 -1.26
N ALA A 90 -16.64 9.51 -0.97
CA ALA A 90 -16.62 10.12 0.36
C ALA A 90 -17.14 9.18 1.45
N ALA A 91 -18.15 8.35 1.17
CA ALA A 91 -18.70 7.42 2.17
C ALA A 91 -17.65 6.37 2.57
N TYR A 92 -16.87 5.88 1.60
CA TYR A 92 -15.73 5.00 1.87
C TYR A 92 -14.62 5.71 2.66
N GLY A 93 -14.24 6.93 2.27
CA GLY A 93 -13.25 7.73 2.99
C GLY A 93 -13.65 7.98 4.46
N GLU A 94 -14.90 8.35 4.72
CA GLU A 94 -15.41 8.55 6.08
C GLU A 94 -15.51 7.24 6.87
N THR A 95 -15.84 6.12 6.22
CA THR A 95 -15.81 4.80 6.84
C THR A 95 -14.39 4.40 7.27
N ALA A 96 -13.38 4.72 6.48
CA ALA A 96 -11.99 4.47 6.86
C ALA A 96 -11.58 5.30 8.08
N LYS A 97 -11.89 6.61 8.06
CA LYS A 97 -11.62 7.52 9.18
C LYS A 97 -12.30 7.09 10.48
N SER A 98 -13.56 6.67 10.43
CA SER A 98 -14.29 6.21 11.63
C SER A 98 -13.71 4.93 12.24
N LYS A 99 -12.98 4.14 11.44
CA LYS A 99 -12.20 2.97 11.88
C LYS A 99 -10.77 3.31 12.31
N GLY A 100 -10.39 4.60 12.30
CA GLY A 100 -9.02 5.05 12.59
C GLY A 100 -8.00 4.68 11.52
N ILE A 101 -8.44 4.38 10.30
CA ILE A 101 -7.58 4.00 9.18
C ILE A 101 -7.34 5.23 8.29
N ASP A 102 -6.08 5.66 8.21
CA ASP A 102 -5.65 6.72 7.30
C ASP A 102 -5.27 6.13 5.93
N LEU A 103 -6.20 6.19 4.98
CA LEU A 103 -5.99 5.73 3.61
C LEU A 103 -5.31 6.76 2.72
N MET A 104 -5.22 8.03 3.13
CA MET A 104 -4.60 9.11 2.35
C MET A 104 -3.61 9.89 3.21
N PRO A 105 -2.50 9.26 3.64
CA PRO A 105 -1.53 9.91 4.49
C PRO A 105 -1.03 11.22 3.89
N LYS A 106 -0.95 12.28 4.70
CA LYS A 106 -0.40 13.60 4.28
C LYS A 106 1.02 13.49 3.72
N ALA A 107 1.82 12.54 4.20
CA ALA A 107 3.17 12.30 3.69
C ALA A 107 3.20 11.92 2.20
N LEU A 108 2.10 11.36 1.67
CA LEU A 108 1.95 11.03 0.25
C LEU A 108 1.16 12.10 -0.53
N ASN A 109 0.55 13.06 0.18
CA ASN A 109 -0.34 14.08 -0.35
C ASN A 109 -0.04 15.43 0.32
N PRO A 110 1.11 16.07 -0.01
CA PRO A 110 1.51 17.35 0.56
C PRO A 110 0.60 18.52 0.14
#